data_AF-A0ABC8EG71-F1
#
_entry.id   AF-A0ABC8EG71-F1
#
_cell.length_a   1.000
_cell.length_b   1.000
_cell.length_c   1.000
_cell.angle_alpha   90.00
_cell.angle_beta   90.00
_cell.angle_gamma   90.00
#
_symmetry.space_group_name_H-M   'P 1'
#
loop_
_entity.id
_entity.type
_entity.pdbx_description
1 polymer ?
#
loop_
_entity_poly.entity_id
_entity_poly.type
_entity_poly.pdbx_seq_one_letter_code
_entity_poly.pdbx_strand_id
1 'polypeptide(L)'
;MLEFKKGSYDLNDNPNFNFQLNRVIMWDGGTLEDIEKISRKIIDSASWKKELITLGNKAMEEKRTKEAIAYYRMSEFFMYDGDPDKKKYYKLATDMFYEYYTDYFDSGTVSRFEVSYESIKLPVMYAKAKGKKKDTILLHGGNDSYFEEFFFTMLYFAEKGFDVYLFEGPGQGGVIRIQDKHFTYKWEKPVKAILDFFNLNDITIVGASLGGMLAPRAAAFDKRIQRVIAWSIFPNFFDVILFGLSKNQQCIIKWCIKYKMSFLINTVVNKKLKSGDESVKWGLLHGMYAYQAKTPYEYIVKMNKYQMLDIAHKIEQDMLIIGANKDHFIDYHTVGKEIDALTNVRSLTVRIFTEKENAGEHCNVGNPRLCFDTMINWIEQIKKRDNRI
;
A
#
# COMPACT_ATOMS: atom_id res chain seq x y z
N MET A 1 -9.48 -11.25 20.97
CA MET A 1 -9.93 -10.40 19.86
C MET A 1 -8.76 -9.52 19.48
N LEU A 2 -8.40 -9.43 18.20
CA LEU A 2 -7.30 -8.56 17.79
C LEU A 2 -7.60 -7.09 18.10
N GLU A 3 -6.62 -6.40 18.69
CA GLU A 3 -6.71 -4.98 19.01
C GLU A 3 -5.88 -4.17 18.01
N PHE A 4 -6.47 -3.07 17.54
CA PHE A 4 -5.80 -2.09 16.69
C PHE A 4 -5.72 -0.78 17.42
N LYS A 5 -4.58 -0.10 17.31
CA LYS A 5 -4.39 1.22 17.90
C LYS A 5 -5.26 2.24 17.17
N LYS A 6 -5.56 3.32 17.88
CA LYS A 6 -6.33 4.45 17.38
C LYS A 6 -5.62 5.75 17.79
N GLY A 7 -5.47 6.66 16.85
CA GLY A 7 -4.84 7.97 17.07
C GLY A 7 -4.12 8.44 15.80
N SER A 8 -3.69 9.68 15.81
CA SER A 8 -2.73 10.23 14.83
C SER A 8 -1.88 11.21 15.60
N TYR A 9 -0.56 11.13 15.42
CA TYR A 9 0.40 11.85 16.23
C TYR A 9 1.23 12.78 15.36
N ASP A 10 1.46 14.01 15.84
CA ASP A 10 2.36 14.97 15.22
C ASP A 10 3.80 14.71 15.67
N LEU A 11 4.48 13.84 14.93
CA LEU A 11 5.81 13.31 15.22
C LEU A 11 6.90 14.03 14.42
N ASN A 12 6.58 14.57 13.24
CA ASN A 12 7.58 15.20 12.38
C ASN A 12 6.97 16.30 11.50
N ASP A 13 7.73 17.36 11.23
CA ASP A 13 7.28 18.47 10.38
C ASP A 13 7.25 18.09 8.90
N ASN A 14 8.06 17.10 8.49
CA ASN A 14 7.95 16.51 7.16
C ASN A 14 6.77 15.50 7.15
N PRO A 15 5.74 15.70 6.31
CA PRO A 15 4.54 14.88 6.33
C PRO A 15 4.79 13.41 5.96
N ASN A 16 5.79 13.13 5.11
CA ASN A 16 6.13 11.75 4.73
C ASN A 16 6.78 11.02 5.90
N PHE A 17 7.71 11.66 6.61
CA PHE A 17 8.29 11.09 7.84
C PHE A 17 7.22 10.93 8.91
N ASN A 18 6.37 11.93 9.11
CA ASN A 18 5.27 11.86 10.07
C ASN A 18 4.35 10.67 9.83
N PHE A 19 3.92 10.48 8.58
CA PHE A 19 3.05 9.36 8.19
C PHE A 19 3.73 8.01 8.43
N GLN A 20 4.97 7.83 7.98
CA GLN A 20 5.66 6.55 8.13
C GLN A 20 5.94 6.23 9.62
N LEU A 21 6.21 7.23 10.46
CA LEU A 21 6.34 7.04 11.91
C LEU A 21 5.00 6.65 12.56
N ASN A 22 3.88 7.25 12.14
CA ASN A 22 2.55 6.81 12.57
C ASN A 22 2.25 5.37 12.12
N ARG A 23 2.62 5.00 10.88
CA ARG A 23 2.47 3.63 10.36
C ARG A 23 3.22 2.61 11.21
N VAL A 24 4.44 2.91 11.67
CA VAL A 24 5.19 2.04 12.61
C VAL A 24 4.37 1.77 13.87
N ILE A 25 3.75 2.81 14.42
CA ILE A 25 2.98 2.69 15.67
C ILE A 25 1.68 1.91 15.42
N MET A 26 0.95 2.26 14.37
CA MET A 26 -0.41 1.77 14.14
C MET A 26 -0.48 0.39 13.53
N TRP A 27 0.44 0.06 12.61
CA TRP A 27 0.38 -1.16 11.79
C TRP A 27 1.51 -2.13 12.09
N ASP A 28 2.70 -1.63 12.45
CA ASP A 28 3.91 -2.46 12.50
C ASP A 28 4.30 -2.92 13.92
N GLY A 29 3.68 -2.34 14.95
CA GLY A 29 3.83 -2.78 16.34
C GLY A 29 4.77 -1.95 17.21
N GLY A 30 5.39 -0.90 16.67
CA GLY A 30 6.23 0.03 17.44
C GLY A 30 5.43 0.85 18.46
N THR A 31 6.10 1.45 19.45
CA THR A 31 5.44 2.20 20.52
C THR A 31 5.53 3.72 20.29
N LEU A 32 4.51 4.47 20.73
CA LEU A 32 4.56 5.92 20.68
C LEU A 32 5.74 6.48 21.48
N GLU A 33 5.96 5.93 22.67
CA GLU A 33 7.04 6.36 23.59
C GLU A 33 8.44 6.25 22.96
N ASP A 34 8.73 5.17 22.25
CA ASP A 34 10.02 5.00 21.57
C ASP A 34 10.15 5.96 20.38
N ILE A 35 9.08 6.07 19.59
CA ILE A 35 9.08 6.90 18.38
C ILE A 35 9.19 8.39 18.72
N GLU A 36 8.48 8.88 19.74
CA GLU A 36 8.58 10.28 20.19
C GLU A 36 10.02 10.69 20.49
N LYS A 37 10.83 9.82 21.12
CA LYS A 37 12.23 10.06 21.50
C LYS A 37 13.17 10.28 20.30
N ILE A 38 12.81 9.79 19.12
CA ILE A 38 13.62 9.92 17.90
C ILE A 38 12.97 10.80 16.83
N SER A 39 11.66 10.99 16.90
CA SER A 39 10.83 11.53 15.82
C SER A 39 11.35 12.86 15.26
N ARG A 40 11.72 13.80 16.14
CA ARG A 40 12.24 15.13 15.77
C ARG A 40 13.73 15.15 15.43
N LYS A 41 14.46 14.05 15.65
CA LYS A 41 15.86 13.88 15.20
C LYS A 41 15.96 13.41 13.75
N ILE A 42 14.87 12.83 13.24
CA ILE A 42 14.76 12.40 11.86
C ILE A 42 14.50 13.64 10.99
N ILE A 43 15.49 13.99 10.17
CA ILE A 43 15.44 15.14 9.27
C ILE A 43 15.77 14.76 7.82
N ASP A 44 16.29 13.54 7.60
CA ASP A 44 16.73 13.03 6.31
C ASP A 44 16.76 11.49 6.30
N SER A 45 17.08 10.88 5.15
CA SER A 45 17.20 9.43 4.99
C SER A 45 18.28 8.80 5.90
N ALA A 46 19.35 9.54 6.20
CA ALA A 46 20.47 9.02 7.00
C ALA A 46 20.09 8.92 8.49
N SER A 47 19.48 9.97 9.03
CA SER A 47 18.92 9.99 10.38
C SER A 47 17.76 9.01 10.54
N TRP A 48 16.88 8.87 9.53
CA TRP A 48 15.85 7.81 9.50
C TRP A 48 16.43 6.42 9.75
N LYS A 49 17.39 6.02 8.90
CA LYS A 49 18.09 4.75 8.98
C LYS A 49 18.74 4.57 10.35
N LYS A 50 19.53 5.54 10.79
CA LYS A 50 20.30 5.45 12.03
C LYS A 50 19.39 5.31 13.26
N GLU A 51 18.39 6.17 13.40
CA GLU A 51 17.57 6.22 14.61
C GLU A 51 16.68 4.98 14.74
N LEU A 52 16.09 4.49 13.65
CA LEU A 52 15.27 3.26 13.67
C LEU A 52 16.11 2.00 13.89
N ILE A 53 17.30 1.88 13.31
CA ILE A 53 18.22 0.78 13.64
C ILE A 53 18.61 0.83 15.12
N THR A 54 18.88 2.03 15.65
CA THR A 54 19.24 2.20 17.06
C THR A 54 18.10 1.76 17.98
N LEU A 55 16.85 2.14 17.66
CA LEU A 55 15.68 1.65 18.39
C LEU A 55 15.52 0.13 18.28
N GLY A 56 15.71 -0.44 17.09
CA GLY A 56 15.66 -1.89 16.89
C GLY A 56 16.68 -2.64 17.75
N ASN A 57 17.93 -2.17 17.78
CA ASN A 57 19.00 -2.75 18.60
C ASN A 57 18.64 -2.69 20.09
N LYS A 58 18.19 -1.52 20.56
CA LYS A 58 17.77 -1.34 21.95
C LYS A 58 16.58 -2.23 22.32
N ALA A 59 15.57 -2.34 21.44
CA ALA A 59 14.43 -3.23 21.67
C ALA A 59 14.88 -4.70 21.76
N MET A 60 15.89 -5.11 20.99
CA MET A 60 16.47 -6.45 21.12
C MET A 60 17.18 -6.68 22.46
N GLU A 61 17.99 -5.72 22.92
CA GLU A 61 18.64 -5.77 24.24
C GLU A 61 17.60 -5.90 25.37
N GLU A 62 16.46 -5.22 25.23
CA GLU A 62 15.34 -5.23 26.17
C GLU A 62 14.37 -6.41 25.97
N LYS A 63 14.67 -7.35 25.05
CA LYS A 63 13.82 -8.51 24.71
C LYS A 63 12.41 -8.17 24.22
N ARG A 64 12.27 -7.02 23.56
CA ARG A 64 11.04 -6.53 22.91
C ARG A 64 11.03 -6.86 21.42
N THR A 65 11.01 -8.15 21.09
CA THR A 65 11.19 -8.66 19.72
C THR A 65 10.17 -8.09 18.73
N LYS A 66 8.90 -7.98 19.13
CA LYS A 66 7.83 -7.41 18.29
C LYS A 66 8.13 -5.98 17.88
N GLU A 67 8.52 -5.14 18.83
CA GLU A 67 8.91 -3.75 18.58
C GLU A 67 10.19 -3.67 17.74
N ALA A 68 11.17 -4.54 17.99
CA ALA A 68 12.39 -4.62 17.19
C ALA A 68 12.11 -4.93 15.71
N ILE A 69 11.20 -5.87 15.42
CA ILE A 69 10.74 -6.18 14.05
C ILE A 69 10.22 -4.91 13.37
N ALA A 70 9.36 -4.15 14.06
CA ALA A 70 8.77 -2.92 13.54
C ALA A 70 9.84 -1.88 13.16
N TYR A 71 10.79 -1.65 14.08
CA TYR A 71 11.83 -0.65 13.86
C TYR A 71 12.81 -1.07 12.76
N TYR A 72 13.23 -2.33 12.73
CA TYR A 72 14.10 -2.83 11.66
C TYR A 72 13.42 -2.82 10.29
N ARG A 73 12.15 -3.25 10.20
CA ARG A 73 11.39 -3.23 8.95
C ARG A 73 11.32 -1.81 8.41
N MET A 74 10.96 -0.85 9.25
CA MET A 74 10.82 0.53 8.80
C MET A 74 12.16 1.23 8.55
N SER A 75 13.25 0.78 9.19
CA SER A 75 14.57 1.42 9.02
C SER A 75 15.05 1.47 7.58
N GLU A 76 14.68 0.48 6.75
CA GLU A 76 15.11 0.40 5.35
C GLU A 76 14.33 1.34 4.43
N PHE A 77 13.14 1.80 4.85
CA PHE A 77 12.18 2.50 3.99
C PHE A 77 12.83 3.63 3.18
N PHE A 78 13.38 4.64 3.86
CA PHE A 78 14.03 5.79 3.22
C PHE A 78 15.50 5.56 2.84
N MET A 79 16.02 4.33 2.92
CA MET A 79 17.33 4.01 2.35
C MET A 79 17.26 4.07 0.83
N TYR A 80 18.31 4.60 0.20
CA TYR A 80 18.43 4.63 -1.26
C TYR A 80 18.63 3.23 -1.84
N ASP A 81 18.10 3.00 -3.04
CA ASP A 81 18.35 1.77 -3.77
C ASP A 81 19.85 1.63 -4.08
N GLY A 82 20.43 0.49 -3.70
CA GLY A 82 21.87 0.26 -3.72
C GLY A 82 22.56 0.39 -2.36
N ASP A 83 21.90 0.91 -1.32
CA ASP A 83 22.41 0.83 0.06
C ASP A 83 22.45 -0.66 0.50
N PRO A 84 23.61 -1.20 0.89
CA PRO A 84 23.74 -2.61 1.29
C PRO A 84 22.87 -2.96 2.51
N ASP A 85 22.59 -1.99 3.38
CA ASP A 85 21.75 -2.21 4.56
C ASP A 85 20.27 -2.33 4.19
N LYS A 86 19.82 -1.83 3.04
CA LYS A 86 18.41 -1.86 2.64
C LYS A 86 17.90 -3.31 2.56
N LYS A 87 18.61 -4.16 1.84
CA LYS A 87 18.30 -5.59 1.73
C LYS A 87 18.57 -6.35 3.03
N LYS A 88 19.60 -5.96 3.78
CA LYS A 88 19.97 -6.57 5.06
C LYS A 88 18.86 -6.42 6.10
N TYR A 89 18.39 -5.19 6.34
CA TYR A 89 17.36 -4.93 7.35
C TYR A 89 15.98 -5.40 6.92
N TYR A 90 15.66 -5.37 5.62
CA TYR A 90 14.48 -6.04 5.10
C TYR A 90 14.46 -7.53 5.47
N LYS A 91 15.55 -8.26 5.16
CA LYS A 91 15.66 -9.68 5.48
C LYS A 91 15.61 -9.93 6.99
N LEU A 92 16.40 -9.18 7.76
CA LEU A 92 16.43 -9.31 9.22
C LEU A 92 15.02 -9.19 9.83
N ALA A 93 14.28 -8.14 9.47
CA ALA A 93 12.94 -7.92 10.00
C ALA A 93 11.94 -9.00 9.54
N THR A 94 12.10 -9.49 8.30
CA THR A 94 11.27 -10.56 7.72
C THR A 94 11.51 -11.89 8.44
N ASP A 95 12.78 -12.28 8.60
CA ASP A 95 13.17 -13.53 9.26
C ASP A 95 12.71 -13.52 10.73
N MET A 96 12.96 -12.41 11.44
CA MET A 96 12.48 -12.23 12.82
C MET A 96 10.95 -12.28 12.92
N PHE A 97 10.22 -11.73 11.96
CA PHE A 97 8.76 -11.79 11.94
C PHE A 97 8.27 -13.23 11.86
N TYR A 98 8.80 -14.02 10.93
CA TYR A 98 8.39 -15.42 10.77
C TYR A 98 8.78 -16.28 11.98
N GLU A 99 9.96 -16.04 12.56
CA GLU A 99 10.40 -16.72 13.78
C GLU A 99 9.49 -16.37 14.97
N TYR A 100 9.25 -15.08 15.20
CA TYR A 100 8.45 -14.62 16.35
C TYR A 100 6.98 -15.04 16.28
N TYR A 101 6.44 -15.16 15.07
CA TYR A 101 5.04 -15.58 14.84
C TYR A 101 4.91 -17.03 14.35
N THR A 102 5.92 -17.89 14.58
CA THR A 102 5.94 -19.29 14.10
C THR A 102 4.69 -20.08 14.47
N ASP A 103 4.13 -19.85 15.67
CA ASP A 103 2.93 -20.54 16.16
C ASP A 103 1.72 -20.42 15.22
N TYR A 104 1.56 -19.29 14.51
CA TYR A 104 0.48 -19.13 13.53
C TYR A 104 0.65 -20.04 12.33
N PHE A 105 1.90 -20.32 11.94
CA PHE A 105 2.23 -21.14 10.79
C PHE A 105 2.24 -22.63 11.17
N ASP A 106 2.85 -22.98 12.31
CA ASP A 106 2.96 -24.36 12.80
C ASP A 106 1.60 -24.95 13.18
N SER A 107 0.70 -24.12 13.72
CA SER A 107 -0.68 -24.53 14.01
C SER A 107 -1.56 -24.67 12.75
N GLY A 108 -1.09 -24.21 11.59
CA GLY A 108 -1.88 -24.11 10.36
C GLY A 108 -2.94 -23.00 10.38
N THR A 109 -2.90 -22.09 11.37
CA THR A 109 -3.79 -20.90 11.40
C THR A 109 -3.56 -20.02 10.17
N VAL A 110 -2.30 -19.89 9.75
CA VAL A 110 -1.90 -19.24 8.50
C VAL A 110 -1.05 -20.20 7.68
N SER A 111 -1.42 -20.40 6.43
CA SER A 111 -0.61 -21.15 5.46
C SER A 111 0.15 -20.19 4.54
N ARG A 112 1.37 -20.55 4.15
CA ARG A 112 2.17 -19.78 3.17
C ARG A 112 2.31 -20.57 1.87
N PHE A 113 2.24 -19.85 0.76
CA PHE A 113 2.33 -20.40 -0.59
C PHE A 113 3.21 -19.52 -1.48
N GLU A 114 3.75 -20.14 -2.52
CA GLU A 114 4.49 -19.46 -3.58
C GLU A 114 3.84 -19.76 -4.93
N VAL A 115 3.17 -18.77 -5.51
CA VAL A 115 2.51 -18.89 -6.82
C VAL A 115 3.48 -18.52 -7.93
N SER A 116 3.64 -19.40 -8.93
CA SER A 116 4.52 -19.11 -10.07
C SER A 116 3.95 -18.00 -10.94
N TYR A 117 4.77 -16.98 -11.25
CA TYR A 117 4.41 -15.89 -12.15
C TYR A 117 5.63 -15.47 -12.98
N GLU A 118 5.59 -15.73 -14.29
CA GLU A 118 6.75 -15.49 -15.18
C GLU A 118 8.03 -16.13 -14.60
N SER A 119 9.04 -15.33 -14.29
CA SER A 119 10.33 -15.77 -13.74
C SER A 119 10.43 -15.71 -12.20
N ILE A 120 9.33 -15.41 -11.51
CA ILE A 120 9.31 -15.17 -10.06
C ILE A 120 8.25 -16.02 -9.35
N LYS A 121 8.29 -15.97 -8.02
CA LYS A 121 7.28 -16.53 -7.12
C LYS A 121 6.55 -15.39 -6.41
N LEU A 122 5.23 -15.34 -6.52
CA LEU A 122 4.39 -14.43 -5.75
C LEU A 122 4.10 -15.09 -4.40
N PRO A 123 4.54 -14.49 -3.28
CA PRO A 123 4.24 -15.04 -1.98
C PRO A 123 2.79 -14.72 -1.60
N VAL A 124 2.11 -15.70 -1.04
CA VAL A 124 0.72 -15.61 -0.59
C VAL A 124 0.60 -16.21 0.80
N MET A 125 0.00 -15.47 1.72
CA MET A 125 -0.48 -15.99 3.00
C MET A 125 -1.98 -16.26 2.90
N TYR A 126 -2.44 -17.34 3.52
CA TYR A 126 -3.85 -17.71 3.59
C TYR A 126 -4.28 -17.92 5.04
N ALA A 127 -5.34 -17.23 5.45
CA ALA A 127 -6.03 -17.48 6.70
C ALA A 127 -7.48 -17.92 6.40
N LYS A 128 -7.88 -19.05 6.98
CA LYS A 128 -9.23 -19.59 6.84
C LYS A 128 -10.23 -18.82 7.71
N ALA A 129 -11.44 -18.62 7.19
CA ALA A 129 -12.55 -18.06 7.96
C ALA A 129 -12.78 -18.82 9.27
N LYS A 130 -12.94 -18.10 10.39
CA LYS A 130 -13.47 -18.67 11.63
C LYS A 130 -15.00 -18.71 11.55
N GLY A 131 -15.59 -19.87 11.81
CA GLY A 131 -17.05 -20.08 11.74
C GLY A 131 -17.56 -20.22 10.30
N LYS A 132 -18.80 -19.77 10.05
CA LYS A 132 -19.41 -19.80 8.70
C LYS A 132 -18.70 -18.77 7.80
N LYS A 133 -18.18 -19.24 6.67
CA LYS A 133 -17.59 -18.39 5.63
C LYS A 133 -18.63 -17.43 5.05
N LYS A 134 -18.34 -16.13 5.11
CA LYS A 134 -19.16 -15.04 4.57
C LYS A 134 -18.75 -14.67 3.15
N ASP A 135 -17.45 -14.55 2.89
CA ASP A 135 -16.89 -14.30 1.57
C ASP A 135 -15.42 -14.72 1.50
N THR A 136 -14.79 -14.58 0.33
CA THR A 136 -13.33 -14.64 0.16
C THR A 136 -12.77 -13.26 -0.17
N ILE A 137 -11.73 -12.86 0.55
CA ILE A 137 -10.98 -11.62 0.34
C ILE A 137 -9.61 -11.95 -0.27
N LEU A 138 -9.29 -11.28 -1.38
CA LEU A 138 -7.93 -11.20 -1.93
C LEU A 138 -7.37 -9.81 -1.57
N LEU A 139 -6.45 -9.74 -0.61
CA LEU A 139 -5.91 -8.51 -0.04
C LEU A 139 -4.48 -8.25 -0.55
N HIS A 140 -4.20 -7.02 -0.95
CA HIS A 140 -2.84 -6.58 -1.24
C HIS A 140 -2.60 -5.10 -0.91
N GLY A 141 -1.32 -4.76 -0.79
CA GLY A 141 -0.87 -3.40 -0.58
C GLY A 141 -0.73 -2.57 -1.87
N GLY A 142 -0.01 -1.46 -1.75
CA GLY A 142 0.27 -0.47 -2.79
C GLY A 142 1.75 -0.34 -3.13
N ASN A 143 2.25 0.89 -3.28
CA ASN A 143 3.55 1.18 -3.89
C ASN A 143 4.76 0.67 -3.05
N ASP A 144 4.64 0.71 -1.74
CA ASP A 144 5.72 0.57 -0.76
C ASP A 144 5.40 -0.48 0.31
N SER A 145 4.50 -1.41 -0.01
CA SER A 145 3.93 -2.33 0.98
C SER A 145 4.84 -3.47 1.35
N TYR A 146 4.82 -3.80 2.64
CA TYR A 146 5.25 -5.08 3.21
C TYR A 146 3.98 -5.85 3.55
N PHE A 147 3.76 -6.99 2.92
CA PHE A 147 2.55 -7.76 3.24
C PHE A 147 2.52 -8.24 4.70
N GLU A 148 3.66 -8.36 5.40
CA GLU A 148 3.69 -8.64 6.84
C GLU A 148 2.96 -7.59 7.70
N GLU A 149 2.88 -6.31 7.27
CA GLU A 149 2.09 -5.29 7.98
C GLU A 149 0.57 -5.57 7.90
N PHE A 150 0.13 -6.30 6.87
CA PHE A 150 -1.26 -6.71 6.72
C PHE A 150 -1.55 -8.06 7.37
N PHE A 151 -0.59 -8.71 8.02
CA PHE A 151 -0.80 -10.02 8.66
C PHE A 151 -1.93 -10.01 9.68
N PHE A 152 -1.94 -9.03 10.59
CA PHE A 152 -3.02 -8.89 11.58
C PHE A 152 -4.34 -8.41 10.97
N THR A 153 -4.28 -7.66 9.87
CA THR A 153 -5.46 -7.31 9.08
C THR A 153 -6.12 -8.56 8.49
N MET A 154 -5.32 -9.45 7.90
CA MET A 154 -5.77 -10.76 7.38
C MET A 154 -6.40 -11.61 8.49
N LEU A 155 -5.73 -11.73 9.64
CA LEU A 155 -6.26 -12.47 10.78
C LEU A 155 -7.57 -11.86 11.29
N TYR A 156 -7.70 -10.53 11.31
CA TYR A 156 -8.92 -9.87 11.73
C TYR A 156 -10.09 -10.17 10.80
N PHE A 157 -9.90 -10.10 9.48
CA PHE A 157 -10.92 -10.53 8.52
C PHE A 157 -11.26 -12.02 8.70
N ALA A 158 -10.28 -12.88 8.95
CA ALA A 158 -10.52 -14.29 9.24
C ALA A 158 -11.38 -14.50 10.51
N GLU A 159 -11.11 -13.75 11.58
CA GLU A 159 -11.95 -13.73 12.79
C GLU A 159 -13.39 -13.26 12.53
N LYS A 160 -13.59 -12.47 11.48
CA LYS A 160 -14.89 -11.95 11.05
C LYS A 160 -15.63 -12.85 10.05
N GLY A 161 -15.06 -14.01 9.73
CA GLY A 161 -15.69 -15.04 8.89
C GLY A 161 -15.31 -14.99 7.42
N PHE A 162 -14.18 -14.39 7.07
CA PHE A 162 -13.69 -14.32 5.68
C PHE A 162 -12.53 -15.29 5.45
N ASP A 163 -12.53 -15.99 4.33
CA ASP A 163 -11.28 -16.60 3.84
C ASP A 163 -10.43 -15.47 3.27
N VAL A 164 -9.16 -15.39 3.63
CA VAL A 164 -8.31 -14.26 3.23
C VAL A 164 -7.03 -14.75 2.60
N TYR A 165 -6.77 -14.30 1.38
CA TYR A 165 -5.52 -14.47 0.66
C TYR A 165 -4.80 -13.13 0.62
N LEU A 166 -3.72 -13.00 1.37
CA LEU A 166 -2.88 -11.82 1.41
C LEU A 166 -1.65 -12.05 0.53
N PHE A 167 -1.39 -11.17 -0.43
CA PHE A 167 -0.27 -11.34 -1.34
C PHE A 167 0.47 -10.02 -1.62
N GLU A 168 1.69 -10.16 -2.12
CA GLU A 168 2.44 -9.08 -2.76
C GLU A 168 2.81 -9.46 -4.20
N GLY A 169 2.79 -8.47 -5.10
CA GLY A 169 3.07 -8.63 -6.52
C GLY A 169 4.34 -7.94 -6.99
N PRO A 170 4.59 -7.92 -8.32
CA PRO A 170 5.70 -7.18 -8.91
C PRO A 170 5.78 -5.73 -8.41
N GLY A 171 6.95 -5.31 -7.92
CA GLY A 171 7.17 -3.98 -7.34
C GLY A 171 6.97 -3.87 -5.82
N GLN A 172 6.43 -4.90 -5.17
CA GLN A 172 6.07 -4.87 -3.74
C GLN A 172 7.02 -5.73 -2.90
N GLY A 173 7.16 -5.36 -1.61
CA GLY A 173 7.95 -6.04 -0.57
C GLY A 173 9.09 -6.93 -1.07
N GLY A 174 8.98 -8.23 -0.84
CA GLY A 174 10.01 -9.22 -1.16
C GLY A 174 10.19 -9.47 -2.65
N VAL A 175 9.13 -9.29 -3.43
CA VAL A 175 9.15 -9.48 -4.88
C VAL A 175 10.11 -8.51 -5.56
N ILE A 176 10.15 -7.23 -5.15
CA ILE A 176 11.16 -6.28 -5.67
C ILE A 176 12.49 -6.38 -4.92
N ARG A 177 12.50 -6.56 -3.59
CA ARG A 177 13.72 -6.49 -2.77
C ARG A 177 14.61 -7.74 -2.88
N ILE A 178 14.00 -8.90 -3.09
CA ILE A 178 14.67 -10.21 -3.12
C ILE A 178 14.77 -10.75 -4.55
N GLN A 179 13.68 -10.66 -5.31
CA GLN A 179 13.57 -11.24 -6.65
C GLN A 179 13.76 -10.22 -7.79
N ASP A 180 14.00 -8.94 -7.46
CA ASP A 180 14.27 -7.86 -8.43
C ASP A 180 13.19 -7.68 -9.50
N LYS A 181 11.93 -8.01 -9.16
CA LYS A 181 10.80 -7.80 -10.06
C LYS A 181 10.12 -6.48 -9.78
N HIS A 182 10.26 -5.58 -10.73
CA HIS A 182 9.70 -4.23 -10.71
C HIS A 182 8.20 -4.19 -11.04
N PHE A 183 7.57 -3.05 -10.80
CA PHE A 183 6.13 -2.87 -10.98
C PHE A 183 5.67 -3.14 -12.42
N THR A 184 4.46 -3.69 -12.53
CA THR A 184 3.68 -3.72 -13.77
C THR A 184 2.35 -3.04 -13.54
N TYR A 185 1.95 -2.16 -14.46
CA TYR A 185 0.60 -1.61 -14.43
C TYR A 185 -0.42 -2.69 -14.80
N LYS A 186 -0.02 -3.75 -15.53
CA LYS A 186 -0.88 -4.88 -15.93
C LYS A 186 -1.18 -5.83 -14.76
N TRP A 187 -1.76 -5.30 -13.69
CA TRP A 187 -2.01 -5.99 -12.43
C TRP A 187 -2.98 -7.17 -12.54
N GLU A 188 -3.81 -7.19 -13.58
CA GLU A 188 -4.66 -8.32 -13.93
C GLU A 188 -3.85 -9.62 -14.11
N LYS A 189 -2.58 -9.54 -14.51
CA LYS A 189 -1.74 -10.72 -14.75
C LYS A 189 -1.30 -11.44 -13.48
N PRO A 190 -0.63 -10.79 -12.50
CA PRO A 190 -0.29 -11.45 -11.24
C PRO A 190 -1.53 -11.89 -10.45
N VAL A 191 -2.61 -11.09 -10.46
CA VAL A 191 -3.87 -11.47 -9.82
C VAL A 191 -4.46 -12.73 -10.48
N LYS A 192 -4.49 -12.79 -11.81
CA LYS A 192 -4.97 -13.99 -12.52
C LYS A 192 -4.19 -15.24 -12.14
N ALA A 193 -2.86 -15.16 -12.03
CA ALA A 193 -2.03 -16.31 -11.63
C ALA A 193 -2.43 -16.85 -10.23
N ILE A 194 -2.71 -15.95 -9.28
CA ILE A 194 -3.17 -16.31 -7.93
C ILE A 194 -4.57 -16.92 -7.97
N LEU A 195 -5.51 -16.30 -8.69
CA LEU A 195 -6.87 -16.81 -8.84
C LEU A 195 -6.89 -18.20 -9.49
N ASP A 196 -6.04 -18.44 -10.50
CA ASP A 196 -5.90 -19.72 -11.18
C ASP A 196 -5.32 -20.79 -10.24
N PHE A 197 -4.24 -20.47 -9.51
CA PHE A 197 -3.57 -21.40 -8.60
C PHE A 197 -4.48 -21.94 -7.50
N PHE A 198 -5.28 -21.07 -6.88
CA PHE A 198 -6.19 -21.43 -5.80
C PHE A 198 -7.61 -21.76 -6.29
N ASN A 199 -7.86 -21.71 -7.60
CA ASN A 199 -9.19 -21.86 -8.20
C ASN A 199 -10.25 -20.96 -7.55
N LEU A 200 -9.90 -19.69 -7.31
CA LEU A 200 -10.77 -18.74 -6.63
C LEU A 200 -11.82 -18.20 -7.58
N ASN A 201 -13.06 -18.07 -7.08
CA ASN A 201 -14.17 -17.47 -7.79
C ASN A 201 -15.13 -16.79 -6.81
N ASP A 202 -15.93 -15.83 -7.30
CA ASP A 202 -16.82 -14.97 -6.50
C ASP A 202 -16.09 -14.35 -5.30
N ILE A 203 -15.05 -13.55 -5.57
CA ILE A 203 -14.21 -12.94 -4.53
C ILE A 203 -14.36 -11.42 -4.43
N THR A 204 -14.01 -10.90 -3.27
CA THR A 204 -13.75 -9.48 -3.02
C THR A 204 -12.24 -9.21 -3.12
N ILE A 205 -11.81 -8.30 -3.99
CA ILE A 205 -10.42 -7.82 -4.01
C ILE A 205 -10.31 -6.50 -3.24
N VAL A 206 -9.29 -6.38 -2.40
CA VAL A 206 -9.00 -5.18 -1.59
C VAL A 206 -7.58 -4.72 -1.86
N GLY A 207 -7.40 -3.48 -2.31
CA GLY A 207 -6.10 -2.92 -2.63
C GLY A 207 -5.82 -1.63 -1.86
N ALA A 208 -4.76 -1.60 -1.05
CA ALA A 208 -4.36 -0.44 -0.26
C ALA A 208 -3.45 0.55 -1.04
N SER A 209 -3.55 1.87 -0.81
CA SER A 209 -2.81 2.94 -1.47
C SER A 209 -2.92 2.87 -3.01
N LEU A 210 -1.81 2.72 -3.74
CA LEU A 210 -1.77 2.40 -5.19
C LEU A 210 -2.64 1.18 -5.55
N GLY A 211 -2.84 0.27 -4.59
CA GLY A 211 -3.79 -0.83 -4.69
C GLY A 211 -5.20 -0.39 -5.05
N GLY A 212 -5.59 0.84 -4.71
CA GLY A 212 -6.85 1.46 -5.08
C GLY A 212 -7.04 1.62 -6.59
N MET A 213 -5.97 1.64 -7.39
CA MET A 213 -6.04 1.57 -8.86
C MET A 213 -5.79 0.14 -9.38
N LEU A 214 -4.87 -0.59 -8.74
CA LEU A 214 -4.48 -1.94 -9.17
C LEU A 214 -5.61 -2.98 -9.00
N ALA A 215 -6.38 -2.91 -7.92
CA ALA A 215 -7.49 -3.82 -7.65
C ALA A 215 -8.65 -3.64 -8.65
N PRO A 216 -9.16 -2.42 -8.92
CA PRO A 216 -10.13 -2.18 -9.99
C PRO A 216 -9.62 -2.62 -11.36
N ARG A 217 -8.33 -2.42 -11.64
CA ARG A 217 -7.74 -2.89 -12.90
C ARG A 217 -7.82 -4.41 -13.01
N ALA A 218 -7.50 -5.17 -11.97
CA ALA A 218 -7.65 -6.62 -12.02
C ALA A 218 -9.10 -7.04 -12.29
N ALA A 219 -10.06 -6.38 -11.63
CA ALA A 219 -11.49 -6.64 -11.78
C ALA A 219 -12.03 -6.33 -13.20
N ALA A 220 -11.47 -5.31 -13.85
CA ALA A 220 -11.79 -4.97 -15.24
C ALA A 220 -11.44 -6.06 -16.25
N PHE A 221 -10.55 -7.00 -15.90
CA PHE A 221 -10.07 -8.05 -16.81
C PHE A 221 -10.31 -9.48 -16.30
N ASP A 222 -10.82 -9.68 -15.08
CA ASP A 222 -11.13 -11.00 -14.54
C ASP A 222 -12.49 -11.03 -13.82
N LYS A 223 -13.46 -11.70 -14.44
CA LYS A 223 -14.86 -11.74 -13.97
C LYS A 223 -15.07 -12.62 -12.73
N ARG A 224 -14.04 -13.35 -12.26
CA ARG A 224 -14.11 -14.06 -10.97
C ARG A 224 -14.12 -13.10 -9.78
N ILE A 225 -13.62 -11.89 -9.99
CA ILE A 225 -13.71 -10.77 -9.06
C ILE A 225 -15.10 -10.16 -9.21
N GLN A 226 -15.87 -10.17 -8.13
CA GLN A 226 -17.27 -9.73 -8.12
C GLN A 226 -17.47 -8.46 -7.29
N ARG A 227 -16.53 -8.18 -6.36
CA ARG A 227 -16.53 -7.01 -5.48
C ARG A 227 -15.13 -6.40 -5.42
N VAL A 228 -15.05 -5.07 -5.40
CA VAL A 228 -13.78 -4.33 -5.40
C VAL A 228 -13.81 -3.30 -4.28
N ILE A 229 -12.78 -3.28 -3.46
CA ILE A 229 -12.52 -2.21 -2.49
C ILE A 229 -11.24 -1.50 -2.88
N ALA A 230 -11.40 -0.29 -3.42
CA ALA A 230 -10.30 0.62 -3.72
C ALA A 230 -9.96 1.44 -2.47
N TRP A 231 -8.87 1.09 -1.81
CA TRP A 231 -8.42 1.70 -0.57
C TRP A 231 -7.06 2.40 -0.77
N SER A 232 -6.94 3.36 -1.66
CA SER A 232 -7.77 4.56 -1.57
C SER A 232 -8.20 5.10 -2.94
N ILE A 233 -8.85 6.26 -2.98
CA ILE A 233 -9.07 7.06 -4.21
C ILE A 233 -7.76 7.12 -5.01
N PHE A 234 -7.76 6.72 -6.27
CA PHE A 234 -6.54 6.66 -7.09
C PHE A 234 -6.84 6.75 -8.60
N PRO A 235 -7.42 7.87 -9.09
CA PRO A 235 -7.84 7.96 -10.49
C PRO A 235 -6.64 7.85 -11.45
N ASN A 236 -5.51 8.49 -11.11
CA ASN A 236 -4.30 8.49 -11.91
C ASN A 236 -3.07 8.80 -11.04
N PHE A 237 -2.05 7.95 -11.10
CA PHE A 237 -0.80 8.15 -10.35
C PHE A 237 -0.06 9.42 -10.76
N PHE A 238 -0.20 9.84 -12.03
CA PHE A 238 0.36 11.11 -12.46
C PHE A 238 -0.22 12.30 -11.70
N ASP A 239 -1.51 12.29 -11.37
CA ASP A 239 -2.12 13.38 -10.59
C ASP A 239 -1.62 13.38 -9.13
N VAL A 240 -1.35 12.22 -8.53
CA VAL A 240 -0.73 12.09 -7.20
C VAL A 240 0.65 12.74 -7.16
N ILE A 241 1.49 12.50 -8.18
CA ILE A 241 2.82 13.13 -8.29
C ILE A 241 2.72 14.67 -8.39
N LEU A 242 1.64 15.16 -9.01
CA LEU A 242 1.43 16.58 -9.22
C LEU A 242 0.74 17.29 -8.04
N PHE A 243 0.18 16.56 -7.08
CA PHE A 243 -0.71 17.14 -6.06
C PHE A 243 -0.05 18.25 -5.23
N GLY A 244 1.21 18.03 -4.81
CA GLY A 244 1.97 19.03 -4.04
C GLY A 244 2.47 20.24 -4.86
N LEU A 245 2.21 20.30 -6.17
CA LEU A 245 2.65 21.38 -7.04
C LEU A 245 1.55 22.41 -7.28
N SER A 246 1.93 23.67 -7.49
CA SER A 246 0.97 24.73 -7.84
C SER A 246 0.30 24.48 -9.19
N LYS A 247 -0.92 24.98 -9.40
CA LYS A 247 -1.67 24.82 -10.66
C LYS A 247 -0.84 25.20 -11.90
N ASN A 248 -0.07 26.30 -11.83
CA ASN A 248 0.81 26.73 -12.92
C ASN A 248 1.91 25.70 -13.21
N GLN A 249 2.55 25.14 -12.17
CA GLN A 249 3.55 24.09 -12.33
C GLN A 249 2.93 22.82 -12.94
N GLN A 250 1.74 22.43 -12.49
CA GLN A 250 1.02 21.29 -13.07
C GLN A 250 0.72 21.52 -14.56
N CYS A 251 0.24 22.69 -14.94
CA CYS A 251 0.00 23.06 -16.35
C CYS A 251 1.26 22.98 -17.20
N ILE A 252 2.37 23.54 -16.71
CA ILE A 252 3.67 23.50 -17.40
C ILE A 252 4.14 22.05 -17.58
N ILE A 253 4.07 21.22 -16.53
CA ILE A 253 4.49 19.82 -16.62
C ILE A 253 3.59 19.07 -17.61
N LYS A 254 2.27 19.21 -17.52
CA LYS A 254 1.30 18.59 -18.46
C LYS A 254 1.59 19.01 -19.91
N TRP A 255 1.91 20.28 -20.15
CA TRP A 255 2.31 20.78 -21.46
C TRP A 255 3.64 20.17 -21.94
N CYS A 256 4.68 20.17 -21.10
CA CYS A 256 5.96 19.54 -21.41
C CYS A 256 5.81 18.04 -21.74
N ILE A 257 4.96 17.31 -21.01
CA ILE A 257 4.66 15.89 -21.31
C ILE A 257 3.95 15.76 -22.66
N LYS A 258 2.92 16.59 -22.92
CA LYS A 258 2.18 16.59 -24.19
C LYS A 258 3.08 16.81 -25.41
N TYR A 259 4.03 17.74 -25.30
CA TYR A 259 4.97 18.08 -26.38
C TYR A 259 6.33 17.37 -26.26
N LYS A 260 6.44 16.33 -25.41
CA LYS A 260 7.63 15.49 -25.25
C LYS A 260 8.94 16.24 -24.93
N MET A 261 8.85 17.31 -24.15
CA MET A 261 9.98 18.16 -23.78
C MET A 261 10.81 17.57 -22.63
N SER A 262 11.40 16.40 -22.87
CA SER A 262 12.14 15.63 -21.88
C SER A 262 13.33 16.38 -21.29
N PHE A 263 14.06 17.14 -22.12
CA PHE A 263 15.21 17.93 -21.70
C PHE A 263 14.84 18.96 -20.62
N LEU A 264 13.73 19.68 -20.80
CA LEU A 264 13.29 20.69 -19.83
C LEU A 264 12.92 20.05 -18.49
N ILE A 265 12.12 18.98 -18.51
CA ILE A 265 11.72 18.26 -17.28
C ILE A 265 12.95 17.71 -16.57
N ASN A 266 13.83 17.01 -17.27
CA ASN A 266 15.03 16.41 -16.68
C ASN A 266 15.95 17.47 -16.08
N THR A 267 16.22 18.57 -16.80
CA THR A 267 17.10 19.64 -16.29
C THR A 267 16.51 20.31 -15.04
N VAL A 268 15.23 20.64 -15.04
CA VAL A 268 14.58 21.31 -13.89
C VAL A 268 14.52 20.36 -12.69
N VAL A 269 14.09 19.12 -12.89
CA VAL A 269 13.99 18.15 -11.79
C VAL A 269 15.37 17.82 -11.23
N ASN A 270 16.37 17.53 -12.07
CA ASN A 270 17.73 17.24 -11.61
C ASN A 270 18.37 18.42 -10.85
N LYS A 271 18.07 19.67 -11.23
CA LYS A 271 18.52 20.84 -10.48
C LYS A 271 17.85 20.91 -9.11
N LYS A 272 16.54 20.66 -9.03
CA LYS A 272 15.81 20.61 -7.75
C LYS A 272 16.33 19.49 -6.84
N LEU A 273 16.66 18.31 -7.36
CA LEU A 273 17.19 17.20 -6.55
C LEU A 273 18.50 17.53 -5.83
N LYS A 274 19.29 18.48 -6.32
CA LYS A 274 20.55 18.89 -5.66
C LYS A 274 20.35 19.76 -4.41
N SER A 275 19.17 20.33 -4.22
CA SER A 275 18.89 21.34 -3.18
C SER A 275 17.49 21.20 -2.57
N GLY A 276 16.82 20.09 -2.86
CA GLY A 276 15.42 19.85 -2.51
C GLY A 276 15.27 19.07 -1.22
N ASP A 277 14.03 18.95 -0.77
CA ASP A 277 13.63 18.11 0.35
C ASP A 277 14.07 16.65 0.12
N GLU A 278 14.66 16.05 1.15
CA GLU A 278 15.26 14.71 1.05
C GLU A 278 14.19 13.64 0.79
N SER A 279 12.98 13.77 1.36
CA SER A 279 11.89 12.81 1.13
C SER A 279 11.42 12.83 -0.33
N VAL A 280 11.37 14.02 -0.95
CA VAL A 280 11.04 14.19 -2.38
C VAL A 280 12.11 13.58 -3.26
N LYS A 281 13.39 13.81 -2.92
CA LYS A 281 14.52 13.26 -3.67
C LYS A 281 14.55 11.74 -3.60
N TRP A 282 14.42 11.17 -2.40
CA TRP A 282 14.30 9.73 -2.22
C TRP A 282 13.10 9.17 -2.98
N GLY A 283 11.91 9.78 -2.85
CA GLY A 283 10.69 9.30 -3.49
C GLY A 283 10.81 9.23 -5.01
N LEU A 284 11.44 10.22 -5.65
CA LEU A 284 11.69 10.19 -7.09
C LEU A 284 12.68 9.10 -7.50
N LEU A 285 13.80 8.98 -6.79
CA LEU A 285 14.84 7.99 -7.13
C LEU A 285 14.33 6.57 -6.91
N HIS A 286 13.61 6.34 -5.81
CA HIS A 286 12.95 5.08 -5.53
C HIS A 286 11.86 4.78 -6.57
N GLY A 287 11.05 5.77 -6.95
CA GLY A 287 10.09 5.62 -8.05
C GLY A 287 10.77 5.28 -9.38
N MET A 288 11.90 5.91 -9.70
CA MET A 288 12.66 5.56 -10.90
C MET A 288 13.14 4.11 -10.88
N TYR A 289 13.66 3.64 -9.74
CA TYR A 289 14.02 2.24 -9.55
C TYR A 289 12.80 1.31 -9.69
N ALA A 290 11.75 1.53 -8.90
CA ALA A 290 10.58 0.65 -8.81
C ALA A 290 9.82 0.49 -10.14
N TYR A 291 9.87 1.50 -11.01
CA TYR A 291 9.20 1.52 -12.32
C TYR A 291 10.18 1.47 -13.51
N GLN A 292 11.44 1.15 -13.24
CA GLN A 292 12.52 0.99 -14.23
C GLN A 292 12.69 2.20 -15.17
N ALA A 293 12.50 3.41 -14.66
CA ALA A 293 12.67 4.63 -15.41
C ALA A 293 14.12 5.14 -15.31
N LYS A 294 14.72 5.48 -16.44
CA LYS A 294 16.11 5.99 -16.50
C LYS A 294 16.22 7.48 -16.22
N THR A 295 15.12 8.21 -16.35
CA THR A 295 15.08 9.66 -16.17
C THR A 295 13.80 10.10 -15.44
N PRO A 296 13.79 11.28 -14.79
CA PRO A 296 12.59 11.85 -14.19
C PRO A 296 11.43 11.98 -15.19
N TYR A 297 11.71 12.41 -16.42
CA TYR A 297 10.71 12.48 -17.48
C TYR A 297 10.08 11.12 -17.77
N GLU A 298 10.91 10.08 -17.95
CA GLU A 298 10.42 8.73 -18.23
C GLU A 298 9.56 8.21 -17.07
N TYR A 299 9.98 8.46 -15.82
CA TYR A 299 9.21 8.09 -14.64
C TYR A 299 7.82 8.74 -14.68
N ILE A 300 7.75 10.07 -14.82
CA ILE A 300 6.48 10.81 -14.89
C ILE A 300 5.57 10.27 -16.01
N VAL A 301 6.12 9.98 -17.20
CA VAL A 301 5.35 9.41 -18.31
C VAL A 301 4.82 8.01 -17.96
N LYS A 302 5.62 7.16 -17.31
CA LYS A 302 5.19 5.81 -16.90
C LYS A 302 4.09 5.84 -15.87
N MET A 303 4.07 6.81 -14.97
CA MET A 303 3.05 6.97 -13.93
C MET A 303 1.66 7.17 -14.51
N ASN A 304 1.56 7.80 -15.68
CA ASN A 304 0.28 7.90 -16.40
C ASN A 304 -0.25 6.55 -16.92
N LYS A 305 0.51 5.45 -16.87
CA LYS A 305 -0.02 4.09 -17.16
C LYS A 305 -0.75 3.48 -15.96
N TYR A 306 -0.57 4.05 -14.78
CA TYR A 306 -1.17 3.63 -13.52
C TYR A 306 -2.39 4.51 -13.27
N GLN A 307 -3.45 4.31 -14.04
CA GLN A 307 -4.69 5.07 -13.94
C GLN A 307 -5.89 4.13 -14.01
N MET A 308 -6.97 4.46 -13.30
CA MET A 308 -8.24 3.74 -13.40
C MET A 308 -9.05 4.23 -14.59
N LEU A 309 -8.84 5.48 -15.02
CA LEU A 309 -9.66 6.13 -16.05
C LEU A 309 -9.62 5.42 -17.41
N ASP A 310 -8.55 4.70 -17.74
CA ASP A 310 -8.42 3.95 -19.00
C ASP A 310 -9.18 2.61 -19.01
N ILE A 311 -9.57 2.12 -17.82
CA ILE A 311 -10.25 0.83 -17.63
C ILE A 311 -11.61 0.96 -16.94
N ALA A 312 -12.00 2.15 -16.47
CA ALA A 312 -13.20 2.35 -15.65
C ALA A 312 -14.49 1.85 -16.32
N HIS A 313 -14.64 2.08 -17.62
CA HIS A 313 -15.76 1.57 -18.44
C HIS A 313 -15.84 0.03 -18.54
N LYS A 314 -14.82 -0.71 -18.09
CA LYS A 314 -14.82 -2.19 -18.09
C LYS A 314 -15.16 -2.78 -16.73
N ILE A 315 -15.21 -1.96 -15.69
CA ILE A 315 -15.52 -2.40 -14.33
C ILE A 315 -17.03 -2.54 -14.24
N GLU A 316 -17.49 -3.76 -13.97
CA GLU A 316 -18.91 -4.13 -13.87
C GLU A 316 -19.25 -4.64 -12.45
N GLN A 317 -18.27 -4.68 -11.56
CA GLN A 317 -18.41 -5.20 -10.20
C GLN A 317 -19.14 -4.22 -9.28
N ASP A 318 -19.53 -4.70 -8.10
CA ASP A 318 -19.84 -3.83 -6.97
C ASP A 318 -18.55 -3.21 -6.44
N MET A 319 -18.51 -1.88 -6.27
CA MET A 319 -17.28 -1.16 -5.93
C MET A 319 -17.46 -0.23 -4.72
N LEU A 320 -16.54 -0.32 -3.77
CA LEU A 320 -16.36 0.61 -2.67
C LEU A 320 -15.06 1.39 -2.86
N ILE A 321 -15.14 2.72 -2.86
CA ILE A 321 -13.99 3.62 -2.82
C ILE A 321 -13.87 4.18 -1.41
N ILE A 322 -12.70 3.99 -0.80
CA ILE A 322 -12.37 4.57 0.50
C ILE A 322 -11.39 5.71 0.30
N GLY A 323 -11.65 6.84 0.95
CA GLY A 323 -10.79 8.01 0.93
C GLY A 323 -10.61 8.59 2.32
N ALA A 324 -9.72 9.57 2.42
CA ALA A 324 -9.42 10.25 3.68
C ALA A 324 -9.18 11.75 3.43
N ASN A 325 -9.76 12.63 4.23
CA ASN A 325 -9.77 14.06 3.96
C ASN A 325 -8.48 14.81 4.35
N LYS A 326 -7.55 14.15 5.02
CA LYS A 326 -6.19 14.61 5.37
C LYS A 326 -5.12 13.73 4.72
N ASP A 327 -5.46 13.01 3.66
CA ASP A 327 -4.48 12.29 2.86
C ASP A 327 -3.52 13.30 2.21
N HIS A 328 -2.24 13.20 2.55
CA HIS A 328 -1.20 14.12 2.06
C HIS A 328 -0.60 13.67 0.72
N PHE A 329 -0.85 12.42 0.30
CA PHE A 329 -0.46 11.92 -1.00
C PHE A 329 -1.57 12.15 -2.04
N ILE A 330 -2.82 11.91 -1.64
CA ILE A 330 -3.95 11.80 -2.56
C ILE A 330 -4.97 12.88 -2.25
N ASP A 331 -5.27 13.70 -3.24
CA ASP A 331 -6.35 14.68 -3.16
C ASP A 331 -7.72 13.97 -3.17
N TYR A 332 -8.39 13.90 -2.03
CA TYR A 332 -9.69 13.24 -1.92
C TYR A 332 -10.76 13.89 -2.82
N HIS A 333 -10.60 15.15 -3.23
CA HIS A 333 -11.52 15.81 -4.15
C HIS A 333 -11.49 15.18 -5.56
N THR A 334 -10.44 14.42 -5.88
CA THR A 334 -10.34 13.72 -7.17
C THR A 334 -11.27 12.52 -7.28
N VAL A 335 -11.98 12.13 -6.20
CA VAL A 335 -13.00 11.08 -6.23
C VAL A 335 -14.09 11.35 -7.27
N GLY A 336 -14.41 12.61 -7.56
CA GLY A 336 -15.35 12.97 -8.64
C GLY A 336 -14.93 12.40 -9.99
N LYS A 337 -13.62 12.38 -10.30
CA LYS A 337 -13.10 11.80 -11.54
C LYS A 337 -13.32 10.28 -11.61
N GLU A 338 -13.24 9.61 -10.46
CA GLU A 338 -13.50 8.17 -10.39
C GLU A 338 -14.98 7.88 -10.58
N ILE A 339 -15.84 8.61 -9.87
CA ILE A 339 -17.30 8.50 -10.00
C ILE A 339 -17.73 8.72 -11.45
N ASP A 340 -17.23 9.77 -12.10
CA ASP A 340 -17.59 10.11 -13.48
C ASP A 340 -17.12 9.04 -14.48
N ALA A 341 -15.98 8.38 -14.22
CA ALA A 341 -15.41 7.38 -15.13
C ALA A 341 -16.02 5.98 -14.96
N LEU A 342 -16.54 5.64 -13.78
CA LEU A 342 -17.10 4.33 -13.43
C LEU A 342 -18.54 4.18 -13.96
N THR A 343 -18.72 4.22 -15.28
CA THR A 343 -20.05 4.24 -15.90
C THR A 343 -20.79 2.90 -15.90
N ASN A 344 -20.07 1.78 -15.75
CA ASN A 344 -20.61 0.42 -15.91
C ASN A 344 -20.62 -0.40 -14.61
N VAL A 345 -20.17 0.19 -13.48
CA VAL A 345 -20.16 -0.51 -12.20
C VAL A 345 -21.57 -0.91 -11.78
N ARG A 346 -21.71 -2.11 -11.22
CA ARG A 346 -23.03 -2.61 -10.78
C ARG A 346 -23.59 -1.79 -9.62
N SER A 347 -22.72 -1.39 -8.70
CA SER A 347 -23.03 -0.40 -7.68
C SER A 347 -21.75 0.32 -7.26
N LEU A 348 -21.91 1.57 -6.82
CA LEU A 348 -20.81 2.40 -6.34
C LEU A 348 -21.13 2.93 -4.95
N THR A 349 -20.22 2.69 -4.01
CA THR A 349 -20.23 3.29 -2.68
C THR A 349 -18.95 4.08 -2.49
N VAL A 350 -19.05 5.27 -1.92
CA VAL A 350 -17.87 6.10 -1.58
C VAL A 350 -17.90 6.42 -0.10
N ARG A 351 -16.77 6.21 0.57
CA ARG A 351 -16.59 6.57 1.97
C ARG A 351 -15.33 7.41 2.16
N ILE A 352 -15.52 8.69 2.47
CA ILE A 352 -14.43 9.59 2.86
C ILE A 352 -14.39 9.68 4.39
N PHE A 353 -13.32 9.19 5.00
CA PHE A 353 -13.06 9.34 6.42
C PHE A 353 -12.46 10.70 6.77
N THR A 354 -12.70 11.14 8.01
CA THR A 354 -12.22 12.44 8.49
C THR A 354 -11.27 12.31 9.68
N GLU A 355 -10.52 13.38 9.97
CA GLU A 355 -9.67 13.49 11.16
C GLU A 355 -10.47 13.34 12.46
N LYS A 356 -11.76 13.71 12.47
CA LYS A 356 -12.66 13.55 13.63
C LYS A 356 -12.90 12.09 13.99
N GLU A 357 -12.67 11.18 13.05
CA GLU A 357 -12.79 9.73 13.23
C GLU A 357 -11.43 9.07 13.51
N ASN A 358 -10.37 9.87 13.58
CA ASN A 358 -8.97 9.45 13.56
C ASN A 358 -8.60 8.58 12.36
N ALA A 359 -9.36 8.70 11.26
CA ALA A 359 -9.18 7.93 10.03
C ALA A 359 -8.89 8.85 8.83
N GLY A 360 -8.53 10.11 9.05
CA GLY A 360 -8.37 11.12 8.00
C GLY A 360 -7.07 11.03 7.20
N GLU A 361 -6.07 10.30 7.68
CA GLU A 361 -4.76 10.17 7.03
C GLU A 361 -4.76 9.11 5.91
N HIS A 362 -3.69 9.09 5.11
CA HIS A 362 -3.50 8.11 4.04
C HIS A 362 -3.70 6.68 4.52
N CYS A 363 -4.45 5.88 3.75
CA CYS A 363 -4.89 4.54 4.11
C CYS A 363 -5.56 4.44 5.49
N ASN A 364 -6.12 5.53 6.03
CA ASN A 364 -6.82 5.55 7.31
C ASN A 364 -5.96 4.99 8.46
N VAL A 365 -4.64 5.20 8.39
CA VAL A 365 -3.64 4.57 9.28
C VAL A 365 -3.95 4.77 10.76
N GLY A 366 -4.50 5.92 11.13
CA GLY A 366 -4.82 6.27 12.51
C GLY A 366 -6.02 5.56 13.13
N ASN A 367 -6.86 4.86 12.35
CA ASN A 367 -7.95 4.06 12.90
C ASN A 367 -8.29 2.88 11.98
N PRO A 368 -7.41 1.85 11.93
CA PRO A 368 -7.53 0.74 10.98
C PRO A 368 -8.80 -0.06 11.21
N ARG A 369 -9.16 -0.29 12.47
CA ARG A 369 -10.35 -1.08 12.83
C ARG A 369 -11.63 -0.47 12.25
N LEU A 370 -11.81 0.84 12.33
CA LEU A 370 -12.98 1.50 11.74
C LEU A 370 -13.04 1.30 10.21
N CYS A 371 -11.88 1.37 9.54
CA CYS A 371 -11.77 1.11 8.11
C CYS A 371 -12.15 -0.35 7.80
N PHE A 372 -11.59 -1.32 8.52
CA PHE A 372 -11.87 -2.75 8.31
C PHE A 372 -13.33 -3.12 8.59
N ASP A 373 -13.89 -2.62 9.70
CA ASP A 373 -15.31 -2.81 10.03
C ASP A 373 -16.21 -2.21 8.91
N THR A 374 -15.82 -1.09 8.32
CA THR A 374 -16.54 -0.50 7.17
C THR A 374 -16.48 -1.40 5.93
N MET A 375 -15.31 -1.97 5.62
CA MET A 375 -15.16 -2.93 4.51
C MET A 375 -16.02 -4.18 4.73
N ILE A 376 -15.97 -4.76 5.93
CA ILE A 376 -16.76 -5.95 6.31
C ILE A 376 -18.25 -5.67 6.16
N ASN A 377 -18.73 -4.57 6.76
CA ASN A 377 -20.13 -4.20 6.71
C ASN A 377 -20.61 -3.99 5.28
N TRP A 378 -19.79 -3.38 4.42
CA TRP A 378 -20.12 -3.21 3.02
C TRP A 378 -20.22 -4.55 2.27
N ILE A 379 -19.24 -5.46 2.45
CA ILE A 379 -19.28 -6.79 1.81
C ILE A 379 -20.54 -7.55 2.24
N GLU A 380 -20.88 -7.53 3.54
CA GLU A 380 -22.09 -8.17 4.07
C GLU A 380 -23.37 -7.55 3.50
N GLN A 381 -23.44 -6.22 3.35
CA GLN A 381 -24.61 -5.59 2.74
C GLN A 381 -24.81 -6.03 1.28
N ILE A 382 -23.73 -6.05 0.49
CA ILE A 382 -23.76 -6.50 -0.91
C ILE A 382 -24.16 -7.97 -1.02
N LYS A 383 -23.56 -8.84 -0.20
CA LYS A 383 -23.86 -10.27 -0.21
C LYS A 383 -25.30 -10.55 0.27
N LYS A 384 -25.84 -9.77 1.21
CA LYS A 384 -27.23 -9.86 1.67
C LYS A 384 -28.20 -9.44 0.58
N ARG A 385 -27.93 -8.33 -0.13
CA ARG A 385 -28.70 -7.88 -1.30
C ARG A 385 -28.84 -8.98 -2.34
N ASP A 386 -27.77 -9.76 -2.55
CA ASP A 386 -27.71 -10.82 -3.56
C ASP A 386 -28.19 -12.19 -3.06
N ASN A 387 -28.72 -12.29 -1.83
CA ASN A 387 -29.13 -13.54 -1.18
C ASN A 387 -28.01 -14.60 -1.06
N ARG A 388 -26.78 -14.17 -0.74
CA ARG A 388 -25.57 -15.03 -0.71
C ARG A 388 -24.93 -15.17 0.69
N ILE A 389 -25.64 -14.94 1.80
CA ILE A 389 -25.12 -15.05 3.18
C ILE A 389 -25.87 -16.12 3.98
#